data_AF-A0A9D5G4M2-F1
#
_entry.id   AF-A0A9D5G4M2-F1
#
_cell.length_a   1.000
_cell.length_b   1.000
_cell.length_c   1.000
_cell.angle_alpha   90.00
_cell.angle_beta   90.00
_cell.angle_gamma   90.00
#
_symmetry.space_group_name_H-M   'P 1'
#
loop_
_entity.id
_entity.type
_entity.pdbx_description
1 polymer ?
#
loop_
_entity_poly.entity_id
_entity_poly.type
_entity_poly.pdbx_seq_one_letter_code
_entity_poly.pdbx_strand_id
1 'polypeptide(L)' 'STAITIAGSGNIDALHLRANAAAVTIEGSGDVTLTAPATLAVQIDGSGDVQLHGHAQTLSTQINGSGAIVQK' A
#
# COMPACT_ATOMS: atom_id res chain seq x y z
N SER A 1 -5.38 -11.71 7.63
CA SER A 1 -4.44 -10.79 6.97
C SER A 1 -4.64 -10.89 5.47
N THR A 2 -4.41 -9.81 4.73
CA THR A 2 -4.52 -9.77 3.27
C THR A 2 -3.20 -9.29 2.67
N ALA A 3 -2.81 -9.82 1.50
CA ALA A 3 -1.64 -9.36 0.76
C ALA A 3 -2.09 -8.75 -0.58
N ILE A 4 -1.49 -7.61 -0.95
CA ILE A 4 -1.68 -6.91 -2.21
C ILE A 4 -0.31 -6.77 -2.85
N THR A 5 -0.16 -7.26 -4.08
CA THR A 5 1.14 -7.22 -4.79
C THR A 5 0.95 -6.70 -6.20
N ILE A 6 1.80 -5.75 -6.60
CA ILE A 6 1.96 -5.31 -7.98
C ILE A 6 3.39 -5.65 -8.41
N ALA A 7 3.53 -6.39 -9.51
CA ALA A 7 4.81 -6.60 -10.19
C ALA A 7 4.73 -6.00 -11.59
N GLY A 8 5.55 -4.97 -11.85
CA GLY A 8 5.54 -4.18 -13.08
C GLY A 8 4.72 -2.89 -12.94
N SER A 9 3.67 -2.78 -13.74
CA SER A 9 2.78 -1.60 -13.76
C SER A 9 1.33 -2.04 -13.67
N GLY A 10 0.52 -1.27 -12.95
CA GLY A 10 -0.88 -1.56 -12.70
C GLY A 10 -1.38 -0.76 -11.52
N ASN A 11 -2.70 -0.62 -11.40
CA ASN A 11 -3.33 0.11 -10.30
C ASN A 11 -4.31 -0.80 -9.59
N ILE A 12 -4.32 -0.77 -8.25
CA ILE A 12 -5.25 -1.54 -7.43
C ILE A 12 -6.10 -0.57 -6.59
N ASP A 13 -7.41 -0.65 -6.76
CA ASP A 13 -8.38 -0.02 -5.86
C ASP A 13 -8.88 -1.06 -4.85
N ALA A 14 -8.50 -0.86 -3.60
CA ALA A 14 -8.87 -1.67 -2.45
C ALA A 14 -9.60 -0.84 -1.38
N LEU A 15 -10.28 0.25 -1.75
CA LEU A 15 -11.02 1.10 -0.81
C LEU A 15 -12.08 0.33 0.00
N HIS A 16 -12.67 -0.71 -0.61
CA HIS A 16 -13.67 -1.56 0.03
C HIS A 16 -13.08 -2.79 0.73
N LEU A 17 -11.76 -2.94 0.78
CA LEU A 17 -11.12 -4.06 1.47
C LEU A 17 -11.39 -3.95 2.98
N ARG A 18 -12.05 -4.97 3.54
CA ARG A 18 -12.25 -5.10 4.98
C ARG A 18 -11.28 -6.15 5.53
N ALA A 19 -10.20 -5.67 6.12
CA ALA A 19 -9.21 -6.52 6.79
C ALA A 19 -8.67 -5.83 8.05
N ASN A 20 -8.39 -6.60 9.10
CA ASN A 20 -7.72 -6.07 10.29
C ASN A 20 -6.23 -5.81 10.04
N ALA A 21 -5.61 -6.56 9.12
CA ALA A 21 -4.21 -6.40 8.75
C ALA A 21 -4.01 -6.59 7.25
N ALA A 22 -3.18 -5.75 6.64
CA ALA A 22 -2.78 -5.87 5.24
C ALA A 22 -1.27 -5.67 5.04
N ALA A 23 -0.74 -6.29 3.99
CA ALA A 23 0.59 -6.05 3.46
C ALA A 23 0.49 -5.62 2.00
N VAL A 24 1.13 -4.51 1.64
CA VAL A 24 1.19 -3.97 0.28
C VAL A 24 2.64 -4.05 -0.19
N THR A 25 2.86 -4.67 -1.34
CA THR A 25 4.16 -4.74 -2.01
C THR A 25 4.03 -4.22 -3.43
N ILE A 26 4.82 -3.22 -3.79
CA ILE A 26 4.90 -2.66 -5.14
C ILE A 26 6.32 -2.87 -5.65
N GLU A 27 6.48 -3.71 -6.65
CA GLU A 27 7.72 -3.92 -7.40
C GLU A 27 7.55 -3.29 -8.80
N GLY A 28 7.99 -2.05 -8.97
CA GLY A 28 7.83 -1.28 -10.21
C GLY A 28 7.16 0.08 -10.02
N SER A 29 6.19 0.41 -10.87
CA SER A 29 5.65 1.78 -11.01
C SER A 29 4.12 1.84 -10.90
N GLY A 30 3.51 0.90 -10.20
CA GLY A 30 2.05 0.83 -10.04
C GLY A 30 1.56 1.40 -8.70
N ASP A 31 0.30 1.80 -8.66
CA ASP A 31 -0.28 2.48 -7.49
C ASP A 31 -1.32 1.63 -6.76
N VAL A 32 -1.43 1.82 -5.44
CA VAL A 32 -2.45 1.16 -4.60
C VAL A 32 -3.24 2.20 -3.82
N THR A 33 -4.56 2.18 -3.95
CA THR A 33 -5.46 2.95 -3.08
C THR A 33 -6.17 2.00 -2.13
N LEU A 34 -6.11 2.24 -0.81
CA LEU A 34 -6.75 1.39 0.19
C LEU A 34 -7.25 2.16 1.41
N THR A 35 -8.28 1.63 2.07
CA THR A 35 -8.68 2.07 3.41
C THR A 35 -7.74 1.45 4.45
N ALA A 36 -7.30 2.23 5.44
CA ALA A 36 -6.34 1.79 6.43
C ALA A 36 -6.88 0.64 7.30
N PRO A 37 -6.22 -0.54 7.31
CA PRO A 37 -6.48 -1.57 8.31
C PRO A 37 -5.88 -1.17 9.67
N ALA A 38 -6.17 -1.92 10.73
CA ALA A 38 -5.55 -1.66 12.04
C ALA A 38 -4.01 -1.81 11.97
N THR A 39 -3.52 -2.81 11.22
CA THR A 39 -2.08 -3.02 10.97
C THR A 39 -1.78 -3.02 9.48
N LEU A 40 -0.86 -2.16 9.05
CA LEU A 40 -0.45 -2.06 7.66
C LEU A 40 1.07 -2.15 7.53
N ALA A 41 1.55 -3.03 6.65
CA ALA A 41 2.91 -3.03 6.16
C ALA A 41 2.94 -2.61 4.68
N VAL A 42 3.81 -1.68 4.32
CA VAL A 42 3.98 -1.22 2.93
C VAL A 42 5.45 -1.34 2.54
N GLN A 43 5.71 -2.03 1.44
CA GLN A 43 7.01 -2.10 0.78
C GLN A 43 6.88 -1.60 -0.66
N ILE A 44 7.73 -0.65 -1.04
CA ILE A 44 7.79 -0.11 -2.40
C ILE A 44 9.22 -0.24 -2.90
N ASP A 45 9.44 -1.05 -3.92
CA ASP A 45 10.68 -1.18 -4.66
C ASP A 45 10.45 -0.62 -6.07
N GLY A 46 10.70 0.69 -6.22
CA GLY A 46 10.45 1.42 -7.47
C GLY A 46 9.85 2.81 -7.26
N SER A 47 8.85 3.16 -8.07
CA SER A 47 8.32 4.52 -8.20
C SER A 47 6.80 4.63 -8.06
N GLY A 48 6.12 3.56 -7.63
CA GLY A 48 4.67 3.56 -7.41
C GLY A 48 4.28 4.14 -6.05
N ASP A 49 3.03 4.55 -5.92
CA ASP A 49 2.51 5.23 -4.74
C ASP A 49 1.40 4.45 -4.02
N VAL A 50 1.27 4.68 -2.72
CA VAL A 50 0.14 4.18 -1.92
C VAL A 50 -0.71 5.34 -1.40
N GLN A 51 -1.98 5.37 -1.77
CA GLN A 51 -2.98 6.28 -1.22
C GLN A 51 -3.72 5.58 -0.09
N LEU A 52 -3.45 6.00 1.15
CA LEU A 52 -4.00 5.41 2.36
C LEU A 52 -5.12 6.29 2.92
N HIS A 53 -6.35 5.81 2.86
CA HIS A 53 -7.51 6.51 3.42
C HIS A 53 -7.70 6.16 4.90
N GLY A 54 -7.68 7.16 5.77
CA GLY A 54 -7.77 6.96 7.23
C GLY A 54 -6.44 6.63 7.89
N HIS A 55 -6.49 6.08 9.11
CA HIS A 55 -5.31 5.90 9.95
C HIS A 55 -5.15 4.44 10.43
N ALA A 56 -3.99 3.85 10.13
CA ALA A 56 -3.61 2.55 10.69
C ALA A 56 -3.00 2.76 12.08
N GLN A 57 -3.37 1.92 13.05
CA GLN A 57 -2.81 1.98 14.40
C GLN A 57 -1.33 1.59 14.41
N THR A 58 -0.96 0.67 13.53
CA THR A 58 0.42 0.26 13.31
C THR A 58 0.73 0.33 11.83
N LEU A 59 1.71 1.15 11.48
CA LEU A 59 2.17 1.33 10.11
C LEU A 59 3.68 1.07 10.05
N SER A 60 4.09 0.12 9.21
CA SER A 60 5.49 -0.16 8.88
C SER A 60 5.71 0.10 7.40
N THR A 61 6.77 0.83 7.06
CA THR A 61 7.01 1.29 5.69
C THR A 61 8.47 1.10 5.31
N GLN A 62 8.70 0.58 4.11
CA GLN A 62 10.01 0.57 3.47
C GLN A 62 9.85 1.02 2.02
N ILE A 63 10.64 2.03 1.62
CA ILE A 63 10.59 2.58 0.26
C ILE A 63 12.02 2.61 -0.27
N ASN A 64 12.27 1.80 -1.29
CA ASN A 64 13.51 1.75 -2.06
C ASN A 64 13.22 2.33 -3.46
N GLY A 65 13.45 3.63 -3.62
CA GLY A 65 13.21 4.32 -4.89
C GLY A 65 12.60 5.70 -4.69
N SER A 66 11.59 6.04 -5.50
CA SER A 66 11.01 7.38 -5.55
C SER A 66 9.51 7.43 -5.25
N GLY A 67 8.90 6.29 -4.93
CA GLY A 67 7.49 6.22 -4.54
C GLY A 67 7.20 6.86 -3.18
N ALA A 68 5.92 7.01 -2.87
CA ALA A 68 5.46 7.66 -1.65
C ALA A 68 4.21 6.97 -1.07
N ILE A 69 3.96 7.24 0.21
CA ILE A 69 2.70 6.90 0.86
C ILE A 69 2.01 8.22 1.20
N VAL A 70 0.83 8.45 0.62
CA VAL A 70 0.04 9.66 0.82
C VAL A 70 -1.19 9.33 1.65
N GLN A 71 -1.28 9.91 2.84
CA GLN A 71 -2.43 9.76 3.72
C GLN A 71 -3.55 10.75 3.34
N LYS A 72 -4.78 10.25 3.24
CA LYS A 72 -6.00 11.00 2.90
C LYS A 72 -7.03 10.92 4.02
#